data_AF-A0A973FPD1-F1
#
_entry.id   AF-A0A973FPD1-F1
#
_cell.length_a   1.000
_cell.length_b   1.000
_cell.length_c   1.000
_cell.angle_alpha   90.00
_cell.angle_beta   90.00
_cell.angle_gamma   90.00
#
_symmetry.space_group_name_H-M   'P 1'
#
loop_
_entity.id
_entity.type
_entity.pdbx_description
1 polymer ?
#
loop_
_entity_poly.entity_id
_entity_poly.type
_entity_poly.pdbx_seq_one_letter_code
_entity_poly.pdbx_strand_id
1 'polypeptide(L)'
;FGIGFGQAPDIDLTAGVSSIYLAIAQRMGLVGLVAFMGLVAAWFTTTLRAAPHVDPERADWLLGTQAALIAALVVGIADHYFFNIEFSHMVALFWGVAGLGMAMIALPEPAGAA
;
A
#
# COMPACT_ATOMS: atom_id res chain seq x y z
N PHE A 1 -34.77 23.90 -18.90
CA PHE A 1 -34.36 23.43 -20.24
C PHE A 1 -33.97 21.97 -20.12
N GLY A 2 -34.64 21.09 -20.87
CA GLY A 2 -34.64 19.64 -20.65
C GLY A 2 -33.64 18.84 -21.47
N ILE A 3 -33.48 17.59 -21.04
CA ILE A 3 -33.13 16.34 -21.72
C ILE A 3 -33.51 15.24 -20.69
N GLY A 4 -34.11 14.08 -20.98
CA GLY A 4 -34.59 13.40 -22.17
C GLY A 4 -35.10 12.02 -21.68
N PHE A 5 -36.05 11.41 -22.38
CA PHE A 5 -36.52 10.03 -22.14
C PHE A 5 -35.45 8.99 -22.53
N GLY A 6 -34.23 9.12 -22.00
CA GLY A 6 -33.18 8.11 -22.06
C GLY A 6 -33.20 7.24 -20.81
N GLN A 7 -32.47 6.11 -20.84
CA GLN A 7 -32.24 5.31 -19.65
C GLN A 7 -31.81 6.22 -18.49
N ALA A 8 -32.42 6.02 -17.31
CA ALA A 8 -31.95 6.68 -16.11
C ALA A 8 -30.43 6.48 -16.01
N PRO A 9 -29.66 7.50 -15.60
CA PRO A 9 -28.23 7.29 -15.32
C PRO A 9 -28.12 6.06 -14.44
N ASP A 10 -27.37 5.05 -14.87
CA ASP A 10 -27.00 3.98 -13.97
C ASP A 10 -26.37 4.69 -12.78
N ILE A 11 -26.95 4.52 -11.59
CA ILE A 11 -26.30 4.96 -10.37
C ILE A 11 -25.12 4.03 -10.27
N ASP A 12 -23.99 4.50 -10.81
CA ASP A 12 -22.75 3.81 -10.73
C ASP A 12 -22.30 3.84 -9.27
N LEU A 13 -22.77 2.86 -8.50
CA LEU A 13 -22.33 2.61 -7.13
C LEU A 13 -20.82 2.35 -7.09
N THR A 14 -20.15 2.17 -8.24
CA THR A 14 -18.69 2.03 -8.30
C THR A 14 -17.94 3.38 -8.20
N ALA A 15 -18.61 4.52 -8.39
CA ALA A 15 -18.02 5.85 -8.17
C ALA A 15 -17.97 6.29 -6.69
N GLY A 16 -18.61 5.55 -5.77
CA GLY A 16 -18.84 5.98 -4.38
C GLY A 16 -17.99 5.29 -3.32
N VAL A 17 -17.12 4.35 -3.67
CA VAL A 17 -16.31 3.62 -2.68
C VAL A 17 -14.98 4.32 -2.51
N SER A 18 -14.92 5.29 -1.60
CA SER A 18 -13.70 6.03 -1.28
C SER A 18 -12.65 5.20 -0.52
N SER A 19 -12.54 3.89 -0.69
CA SER A 19 -11.61 3.06 0.07
C SER A 19 -10.95 1.99 -0.78
N ILE A 20 -9.62 1.88 -0.75
CA ILE A 20 -8.88 0.81 -1.43
C ILE A 20 -9.30 -0.56 -0.92
N TYR A 21 -9.62 -0.69 0.36
CA TYR A 21 -9.95 -1.99 0.97
C TYR A 21 -11.28 -2.52 0.47
N LEU A 22 -12.28 -1.62 0.39
CA LEU A 22 -13.58 -1.95 -0.18
C LEU A 22 -13.48 -2.17 -1.70
N ALA A 23 -12.65 -1.39 -2.40
CA ALA A 23 -12.40 -1.58 -3.83
C ALA A 23 -11.75 -2.96 -4.13
N ILE A 24 -10.76 -3.36 -3.32
CA ILE A 24 -10.14 -4.69 -3.38
C ILE A 24 -11.19 -5.77 -3.09
N ALA A 25 -11.98 -5.63 -2.03
CA ALA A 25 -13.01 -6.60 -1.67
C ALA A 25 -14.07 -6.74 -2.76
N GLN A 26 -14.46 -5.64 -3.41
CA GLN A 26 -15.43 -5.65 -4.51
C GLN A 26 -14.89 -6.37 -5.76
N ARG A 27 -13.62 -6.14 -6.13
CA ARG A 27 -13.04 -6.67 -7.38
C ARG A 27 -12.45 -8.07 -7.22
N MET A 28 -11.86 -8.38 -6.06
CA MET A 28 -11.11 -9.61 -5.80
C MET A 28 -11.73 -10.47 -4.68
N GLY A 29 -12.85 -10.02 -4.08
CA GLY A 29 -13.48 -10.69 -2.95
C GLY A 29 -12.71 -10.54 -1.64
N LEU A 30 -13.26 -11.12 -0.57
CA LEU A 30 -12.61 -11.16 0.74
C LEU A 30 -11.25 -11.88 0.71
N VAL A 31 -11.09 -12.87 -0.17
CA VAL A 31 -9.81 -13.59 -0.35
C VAL A 31 -8.70 -12.64 -0.81
N GLY A 32 -8.98 -11.78 -1.80
CA GLY A 32 -8.03 -10.78 -2.26
C GLY A 32 -7.69 -9.75 -1.18
N LEU A 33 -8.69 -9.30 -0.43
CA LEU A 33 -8.48 -8.39 0.70
C LEU A 33 -7.59 -9.01 1.79
N VAL A 34 -7.88 -10.25 2.19
CA VAL A 34 -7.08 -10.97 3.19
C VAL A 34 -5.66 -11.20 2.70
N ALA A 35 -5.46 -11.54 1.42
CA ALA A 35 -4.13 -11.70 0.84
C ALA A 35 -3.34 -10.37 0.86
N PHE A 36 -3.97 -9.26 0.49
CA PHE A 36 -3.35 -7.93 0.55
C PHE A 36 -2.94 -7.56 1.98
N MET A 37 -3.86 -7.70 2.94
CA MET A 37 -3.57 -7.43 4.36
C MET A 37 -2.49 -8.36 4.90
N GLY A 38 -2.48 -9.63 4.48
CA GLY A 38 -1.47 -10.61 4.84
C GLY A 38 -0.07 -10.22 4.34
N LEU A 39 0.05 -9.76 3.09
CA LEU A 39 1.31 -9.26 2.53
C LEU A 39 1.83 -8.04 3.28
N VAL A 40 0.94 -7.07 3.55
CA VAL A 40 1.28 -5.87 4.34
C VAL A 40 1.73 -6.25 5.75
N ALA A 41 0.98 -7.11 6.43
CA ALA A 41 1.32 -7.58 7.78
C ALA A 41 2.63 -8.37 7.80
N ALA A 42 2.89 -9.22 6.81
CA ALA A 42 4.14 -9.96 6.69
C ALA A 42 5.32 -9.01 6.48
N TRP A 43 5.17 -7.99 5.64
CA TRP A 43 6.19 -6.97 5.43
C TRP A 43 6.52 -6.23 6.73
N PHE A 44 5.51 -5.70 7.45
CA PHE A 44 5.74 -5.01 8.72
C PHE A 44 6.34 -5.93 9.79
N THR A 45 5.86 -7.17 9.88
CA THR A 45 6.41 -8.14 10.83
C THR A 45 7.88 -8.42 10.54
N THR A 46 8.25 -8.55 9.27
CA THR A 46 9.63 -8.82 8.85
C THR A 46 10.52 -7.61 9.13
N THR A 47 10.10 -6.40 8.76
CA THR A 47 10.91 -5.19 8.96
C THR A 47 11.01 -4.79 10.42
N LEU A 48 9.94 -4.91 11.21
CA LEU A 48 9.98 -4.62 12.65
C LEU A 48 10.87 -5.60 13.43
N ARG A 49 10.91 -6.88 13.02
CA ARG A 49 11.82 -7.87 13.62
C ARG A 49 13.28 -7.64 13.24
N ALA A 50 13.53 -7.13 12.03
CA ALA A 50 14.87 -6.81 11.56
C ALA A 50 15.40 -5.49 12.16
N ALA A 51 14.54 -4.52 12.46
CA ALA A 51 14.93 -3.18 12.90
C ALA A 51 15.95 -3.13 14.08
N PRO A 52 15.88 -3.98 15.12
CA PRO A 52 16.87 -3.98 16.19
C PRO A 52 18.25 -4.57 15.81
N HIS A 53 18.35 -5.21 14.65
CA HIS A 53 19.52 -5.97 14.20
C HIS A 53 20.28 -5.28 13.05
N VAL A 54 19.79 -4.13 12.57
CA VAL A 54 20.48 -3.32 11.57
C VAL A 54 21.20 -2.17 12.26
N ASP A 55 22.19 -1.58 11.58
CA ASP A 55 22.87 -0.39 12.07
C ASP A 55 21.90 0.80 12.25
N PRO A 56 22.25 1.78 13.12
CA PRO A 56 21.35 2.89 13.44
C PRO A 56 20.91 3.73 12.23
N GLU A 57 21.78 3.91 11.23
CA GLU A 57 21.46 4.70 10.04
C GLU A 57 20.39 3.99 9.21
N ARG A 58 20.51 2.68 9.02
CA ARG A 58 19.48 1.88 8.34
C ARG A 58 18.19 1.79 9.14
N ALA A 59 18.25 1.76 10.46
CA ALA A 59 17.05 1.77 11.30
C ALA A 59 16.21 3.04 11.05
N ASP A 60 16.85 4.20 10.94
CA ASP A 60 16.19 5.46 10.62
C ASP A 60 15.56 5.45 9.21
N TRP A 61 16.27 4.91 8.22
CA TRP A 61 15.71 4.76 6.87
C TRP A 61 14.52 3.80 6.84
N LEU A 62 14.62 2.68 7.56
CA LEU A 62 13.55 1.69 7.67
C LEU A 62 12.31 2.31 8.31
N LEU A 63 12.48 3.12 9.36
CA LEU A 63 11.39 3.88 9.97
C LEU A 63 10.71 4.81 8.96
N GLY A 64 11.49 5.46 8.10
CA GLY A 64 10.96 6.28 6.99
C GLY A 64 10.08 5.48 6.04
N THR A 65 10.52 4.28 5.62
CA THR A 65 9.71 3.41 4.75
C THR A 65 8.43 2.91 5.44
N GLN A 66 8.52 2.56 6.73
CA GLN A 66 7.37 2.15 7.52
C GLN A 66 6.34 3.28 7.66
N ALA A 67 6.79 4.49 7.98
CA ALA A 67 5.94 5.67 8.08
C ALA A 67 5.25 5.99 6.75
N ALA A 68 5.97 5.90 5.63
CA ALA A 68 5.41 6.10 4.29
C ALA A 68 4.32 5.06 3.95
N LEU A 69 4.54 3.78 4.27
CA LEU A 69 3.52 2.75 4.06
C LEU A 69 2.32 2.90 5.00
N ILE A 70 2.52 3.28 6.26
CA ILE A 70 1.42 3.60 7.18
C ILE A 70 0.59 4.75 6.61
N ALA A 71 1.24 5.83 6.16
CA ALA A 71 0.55 6.97 5.56
C ALA A 71 -0.27 6.54 4.34
N ALA A 72 0.31 5.75 3.43
CA ALA A 72 -0.38 5.21 2.27
C ALA A 72 -1.60 4.35 2.65
N LEU A 73 -1.46 3.45 3.63
CA LEU A 73 -2.54 2.58 4.10
C LEU A 73 -3.67 3.37 4.76
N VAL A 74 -3.33 4.42 5.52
CA VAL A 74 -4.31 5.32 6.15
C VAL A 74 -5.04 6.15 5.10
N VAL A 75 -4.31 6.73 4.13
CA VAL A 75 -4.91 7.43 2.98
C VAL A 75 -5.87 6.51 2.23
N GLY A 76 -5.50 5.24 2.04
CA GLY A 76 -6.34 4.24 1.38
C GLY A 76 -7.68 3.94 2.07
N ILE A 77 -7.90 4.38 3.32
CA ILE A 77 -9.21 4.30 3.98
C ILE A 77 -10.23 5.22 3.28
N ALA A 78 -9.78 6.40 2.86
CA ALA A 78 -10.62 7.48 2.32
C ALA A 78 -10.30 7.86 0.87
N ASP A 79 -9.32 7.21 0.24
CA ASP A 79 -8.97 7.41 -1.16
C ASP A 79 -8.80 6.08 -1.90
N HIS A 80 -9.68 5.79 -2.86
CA HIS A 80 -9.58 4.61 -3.72
C HIS A 80 -8.68 4.82 -4.95
N TYR A 81 -8.33 6.06 -5.30
CA TYR A 81 -7.45 6.35 -6.44
C TYR A 81 -6.02 5.84 -6.21
N PHE A 82 -5.62 5.67 -4.95
CA PHE A 82 -4.31 5.12 -4.58
C PHE A 82 -4.06 3.70 -5.15
N PHE A 83 -5.13 2.91 -5.38
CA PHE A 83 -5.08 1.57 -6.02
C PHE A 83 -6.01 1.49 -7.24
N ASN A 84 -6.04 2.54 -8.06
CA ASN A 84 -6.75 2.54 -9.34
C ASN A 84 -5.76 2.26 -10.49
N ILE A 85 -6.17 1.45 -11.47
CA ILE A 85 -5.36 1.09 -12.64
C ILE A 85 -5.00 2.32 -13.50
N GLU A 86 -5.83 3.36 -13.46
CA GLU A 86 -5.58 4.66 -14.09
C GLU A 86 -4.44 5.44 -13.39
N PHE A 87 -4.18 5.15 -12.12
CA PHE A 87 -3.16 5.78 -11.27
C PHE A 87 -2.10 4.75 -10.82
N SER A 88 -1.67 3.89 -11.76
CA SER A 88 -0.71 2.80 -11.52
C SER A 88 0.62 3.24 -10.89
N HIS A 89 1.00 4.51 -11.05
CA HIS A 89 2.19 5.09 -10.43
C HIS A 89 2.13 5.10 -8.89
N MET A 90 0.95 5.25 -8.28
CA MET A 90 0.79 5.20 -6.82
C MET A 90 1.02 3.79 -6.29
N VAL A 91 0.51 2.78 -6.99
CA VAL A 91 0.74 1.36 -6.68
C VAL A 91 2.22 1.00 -6.86
N ALA A 92 2.86 1.48 -7.93
CA ALA A 92 4.28 1.29 -8.15
C ALA A 92 5.12 1.93 -7.04
N LEU A 93 4.77 3.14 -6.61
CA LEU A 93 5.45 3.82 -5.50
C LEU A 93 5.28 3.05 -4.18
N PHE A 94 4.06 2.57 -3.87
CA PHE A 94 3.79 1.77 -2.67
C PHE A 94 4.68 0.52 -2.61
N TRP A 95 4.70 -0.27 -3.68
CA TRP A 95 5.52 -1.49 -3.74
C TRP A 95 7.01 -1.18 -3.86
N GLY A 96 7.39 -0.06 -4.47
CA GLY A 96 8.76 0.43 -4.53
C GLY A 96 9.31 0.78 -3.15
N VAL A 97 8.54 1.49 -2.33
CA VAL A 97 8.89 1.80 -0.93
C VAL A 97 8.97 0.52 -0.08
N ALA A 98 8.03 -0.41 -0.27
CA ALA A 98 8.09 -1.71 0.39
C ALA A 98 9.35 -2.51 -0.01
N GLY A 99 9.67 -2.55 -1.31
CA GLY A 99 10.89 -3.19 -1.81
C GLY A 99 12.16 -2.53 -1.28
N LEU A 100 12.17 -1.20 -1.16
CA LEU A 100 13.29 -0.44 -0.59
C LEU A 100 13.53 -0.82 0.88
N GLY A 101 12.48 -0.92 1.70
CA GLY A 101 12.62 -1.38 3.08
C GLY A 101 13.12 -2.83 3.19
N MET A 102 12.70 -3.70 2.26
CA MET A 102 13.26 -5.07 2.17
C MET A 102 14.74 -5.07 1.77
N ALA A 103 15.15 -4.18 0.87
CA ALA A 103 16.56 -4.05 0.48
C ALA A 103 17.42 -3.60 1.67
N MET A 104 16.94 -2.64 2.48
CA MET A 104 17.67 -2.13 3.66
C MET A 104 18.00 -3.23 4.67
N ILE A 105 17.07 -4.16 4.91
CA ILE A 105 17.29 -5.28 5.84
C ILE A 105 18.09 -6.44 5.21
N ALA A 106 18.22 -6.47 3.89
CA ALA A 106 18.94 -7.52 3.15
C ALA A 106 20.41 -7.15 2.85
N LEU A 107 20.77 -5.87 2.97
CA LEU A 107 22.13 -5.42 2.72
C LEU A 107 23.10 -6.02 3.76
N PRO A 108 24.28 -6.54 3.36
CA PRO A 108 25.30 -6.99 4.29
C PRO A 108 25.81 -5.86 5.19
N GLU A 109 26.31 -6.21 6.37
CA GLU A 109 27.09 -5.28 7.19
C GLU A 109 28.33 -4.81 6.42
N PRO A 110 28.75 -3.53 6.56
CA PRO A 110 29.96 -3.04 5.92
C PRO A 110 31.16 -3.90 6.33
N ALA A 111 31.95 -4.35 5.36
CA ALA A 111 33.17 -5.10 5.62
C ALA A 111 34.18 -4.19 6.36
N GLY A 112 34.29 -4.35 7.68
CA GLY A 112 35.23 -3.59 8.52
C GLY A 112 34.79 -3.27 9.95
N ALA A 113 33.58 -3.65 10.39
CA ALA A 113 33.07 -3.37 11.73
C ALA A 113 33.33 -4.48 12.78
N ALA A 114 34.45 -5.21 12.68
CA ALA A 114 34.87 -6.24 13.63
C ALA A 114 36.20 -5.90 14.32
#